data_AF-A0A1R1S5T9-F1
#
_entry.id   AF-A0A1R1S5T9-F1
#
_cell.length_a   1.000
_cell.length_b   1.000
_cell.length_c   1.000
_cell.angle_alpha   90.00
_cell.angle_beta   90.00
_cell.angle_gamma   90.00
#
_symmetry.space_group_name_H-M   'P 1'
#
loop_
_entity.id
_entity.type
_entity.pdbx_description
1 polymer ?
#
loop_
_entity_poly.entity_id
_entity_poly.type
_entity_poly.pdbx_seq_one_letter_code
_entity_poly.pdbx_strand_id
1 'polypeptide(L)'
;MSTDTGASAEAEARAAGAAGTSGAAGTSGAAGAEDEAGAGSGAARLQQLFEGHRLTPTQRRIAHCMVRRAADAPFLSSVELAELAGVSQPSVTRFAVALGFDGYPALRRHLREVAPAERGAGEDSYNEYQQAVQSEIDNLRHLASLLADPAPVVRAGRLLAESRPLPVLGLRAASAQAGGFAYFARKVHPDVRLLDEGGTMLADRVDAAVRAGATALLCFALPRHPREVVEGLEYARSVGLTVVTVADSAFAPVARHSDLLLPAAVGTGLAFDTACAPMLLGRVLLEAMCDALPDAQARLEEFDAKAAARGLFAE
;
A
#
# COMPACT_ATOMS: atom_id res chain seq x y z
N MET A 1 60.21 40.22 26.85
CA MET A 1 58.89 39.64 27.14
C MET A 1 57.92 40.13 26.07
N SER A 2 57.83 39.38 24.98
CA SER A 2 56.77 39.45 23.97
C SER A 2 56.74 38.07 23.32
N THR A 3 55.59 37.43 23.36
CA THR A 3 55.31 36.08 22.85
C THR A 3 54.62 36.20 21.50
N ASP A 4 55.10 35.47 20.50
CA ASP A 4 54.35 35.28 19.26
C ASP A 4 54.66 33.93 18.57
N THR A 5 53.58 33.38 18.01
CA THR A 5 53.45 32.46 16.85
C THR A 5 54.11 31.07 16.83
N GLY A 6 53.31 30.06 16.41
CA GLY A 6 53.81 29.01 15.51
C GLY A 6 53.15 27.65 15.62
N ALA A 7 52.37 27.27 14.60
CA ALA A 7 51.72 25.98 14.38
C ALA A 7 52.64 24.89 13.75
N SER A 8 52.12 23.65 13.67
CA SER A 8 52.47 22.51 12.78
C SER A 8 52.81 21.24 13.57
N ALA A 9 51.92 20.24 13.67
CA ALA A 9 51.72 19.11 12.73
C ALA A 9 52.90 18.12 12.67
N GLU A 10 52.69 16.92 13.20
CA GLU A 10 53.54 15.74 13.03
C GLU A 10 52.80 14.66 12.23
N ALA A 11 53.54 14.07 11.30
CA ALA A 11 53.20 12.93 10.45
C ALA A 11 54.07 11.74 10.89
N GLU A 12 53.59 10.51 10.66
CA GLU A 12 54.36 9.25 10.43
C GLU A 12 53.38 8.06 10.60
N ALA A 13 53.46 6.90 9.94
CA ALA A 13 54.31 6.38 8.88
C ALA A 13 53.67 5.09 8.30
N ARG A 14 53.99 4.85 7.01
CA ARG A 14 54.11 3.61 6.22
C ARG A 14 53.93 2.24 6.91
N ALA A 15 53.31 1.27 6.22
CA ALA A 15 54.02 0.26 5.40
C ALA A 15 53.08 -0.83 4.82
N ALA A 16 53.51 -1.39 3.68
CA ALA A 16 52.84 -2.34 2.80
C ALA A 16 53.12 -3.82 3.16
N GLY A 17 52.38 -4.77 2.57
CA GLY A 17 52.82 -6.17 2.52
C GLY A 17 51.76 -7.19 2.07
N ALA A 18 52.01 -7.82 0.93
CA ALA A 18 51.14 -8.73 0.18
C ALA A 18 51.02 -10.19 0.69
N ALA A 19 49.96 -10.86 0.20
CA ALA A 19 49.86 -12.25 -0.29
C ALA A 19 49.95 -13.45 0.68
N GLY A 20 48.95 -14.34 0.55
CA GLY A 20 48.97 -15.72 1.06
C GLY A 20 47.69 -16.49 0.70
N THR A 21 47.76 -17.32 -0.34
CA THR A 21 46.74 -18.22 -0.88
C THR A 21 46.69 -19.57 -0.16
N SER A 22 45.50 -20.17 0.01
CA SER A 22 45.19 -21.62 0.13
C SER A 22 43.80 -21.74 0.78
N GLY A 23 42.72 -22.32 0.22
CA GLY A 23 42.58 -23.41 -0.74
C GLY A 23 42.02 -24.66 -0.04
N ALA A 24 40.68 -24.81 0.03
CA ALA A 24 40.00 -26.11 0.12
C ALA A 24 38.49 -25.96 -0.10
N ALA A 25 38.00 -26.66 -1.12
CA ALA A 25 36.60 -26.77 -1.51
C ALA A 25 35.79 -27.67 -0.55
N GLY A 26 34.50 -27.38 -0.44
CA GLY A 26 33.51 -28.20 0.24
C GLY A 26 32.11 -27.79 -0.19
N THR A 27 31.68 -28.29 -1.35
CA THR A 27 30.32 -28.21 -1.85
C THR A 27 29.39 -29.08 -0.99
N SER A 28 28.38 -28.47 -0.35
CA SER A 28 27.11 -29.15 -0.01
C SER A 28 26.08 -28.13 0.43
N GLY A 29 24.88 -28.17 -0.18
CA GLY A 29 23.68 -27.59 0.42
C GLY A 29 23.01 -26.45 -0.34
N ALA A 30 22.95 -26.52 -1.67
CA ALA A 30 21.85 -25.91 -2.41
C ALA A 30 20.56 -26.71 -2.09
N ALA A 31 19.99 -26.46 -0.91
CA ALA A 31 18.70 -26.98 -0.45
C ALA A 31 18.28 -26.16 0.78
N GLY A 32 17.69 -24.99 0.55
CA GLY A 32 17.20 -24.14 1.64
C GLY A 32 16.49 -22.85 1.21
N ALA A 33 16.24 -22.65 -0.09
CA ALA A 33 15.67 -21.41 -0.61
C ALA A 33 14.17 -21.51 -0.96
N GLU A 34 13.50 -22.62 -0.65
CA GLU A 34 12.11 -22.87 -1.11
C GLU A 34 11.04 -22.86 0.01
N ASP A 35 11.37 -22.54 1.27
CA ASP A 35 10.38 -22.62 2.38
C ASP A 35 10.26 -21.36 3.26
N GLU A 36 10.70 -20.19 2.75
CA GLU A 36 10.47 -18.87 3.40
C GLU A 36 9.25 -18.13 2.79
N ALA A 37 8.39 -18.81 2.03
CA ALA A 37 7.22 -18.21 1.39
C ALA A 37 5.98 -18.11 2.32
N GLY A 38 6.06 -18.61 3.56
CA GLY A 38 4.93 -18.69 4.49
C GLY A 38 4.76 -17.54 5.49
N ALA A 39 5.70 -16.60 5.57
CA ALA A 39 5.74 -15.56 6.60
C ALA A 39 5.16 -14.22 6.11
N GLY A 40 3.89 -14.21 5.69
CA GLY A 40 3.17 -12.97 5.35
C GLY A 40 2.37 -12.41 6.53
N SER A 41 1.97 -11.14 6.50
CA SER A 41 1.00 -10.61 7.45
C SER A 41 -0.29 -11.43 7.30
N GLY A 42 -1.07 -11.58 8.38
CA GLY A 42 -2.32 -12.34 8.29
C GLY A 42 -3.23 -11.80 7.18
N ALA A 43 -3.24 -10.48 7.00
CA ALA A 43 -4.04 -9.81 6.00
C ALA A 43 -3.57 -10.14 4.57
N ALA A 44 -2.26 -10.07 4.30
CA ALA A 44 -1.69 -10.40 2.99
C ALA A 44 -1.99 -11.86 2.57
N ARG A 45 -1.83 -12.82 3.49
CA ARG A 45 -2.14 -14.23 3.20
C ARG A 45 -3.61 -14.47 2.91
N LEU A 46 -4.50 -13.83 3.67
CA LEU A 46 -5.94 -13.91 3.40
C LEU A 46 -6.29 -13.27 2.04
N GLN A 47 -5.64 -12.16 1.66
CA GLN A 47 -5.83 -11.57 0.34
C GLN A 47 -5.45 -12.57 -0.76
N GLN A 48 -4.26 -13.16 -0.68
CA GLN A 48 -3.78 -14.18 -1.62
C GLN A 48 -4.72 -15.40 -1.71
N LEU A 49 -5.22 -15.90 -0.57
CA LEU A 49 -6.16 -17.03 -0.53
C LEU A 49 -7.46 -16.72 -1.32
N PHE A 50 -7.90 -15.45 -1.30
CA PHE A 50 -9.17 -15.04 -1.89
C PHE A 50 -9.03 -14.54 -3.34
N GLU A 51 -7.86 -14.05 -3.76
CA GLU A 51 -7.60 -13.46 -5.08
C GLU A 51 -7.90 -14.40 -6.26
N GLY A 52 -7.69 -15.70 -6.09
CA GLY A 52 -8.00 -16.71 -7.12
C GLY A 52 -9.50 -16.98 -7.35
N HIS A 53 -10.39 -16.36 -6.57
CA HIS A 53 -11.81 -16.70 -6.55
C HIS A 53 -12.70 -15.54 -7.00
N ARG A 54 -13.66 -15.84 -7.90
CA ARG A 54 -14.72 -14.87 -8.26
C ARG A 54 -15.79 -14.85 -7.17
N LEU A 55 -15.68 -13.89 -6.26
CA LEU A 55 -16.59 -13.76 -5.11
C LEU A 55 -17.85 -12.94 -5.43
N THR A 56 -19.01 -13.45 -5.01
CA THR A 56 -20.29 -12.72 -4.99
C THR A 56 -20.25 -11.52 -4.02
N PRO A 57 -21.19 -10.56 -4.08
CA PRO A 57 -21.20 -9.43 -3.15
C PRO A 57 -21.19 -9.84 -1.67
N THR A 58 -22.00 -10.84 -1.30
CA THR A 58 -22.04 -11.39 0.06
C THR A 58 -20.70 -12.01 0.46
N GLN A 59 -20.08 -12.77 -0.43
CA GLN A 59 -18.77 -13.39 -0.19
C GLN A 59 -17.64 -12.36 -0.09
N ARG A 60 -17.67 -11.30 -0.90
CA ARG A 60 -16.73 -10.17 -0.80
C ARG A 60 -16.79 -9.51 0.57
N ARG A 61 -17.99 -9.32 1.15
CA ARG A 61 -18.11 -8.77 2.51
C ARG A 61 -17.46 -9.67 3.55
N ILE A 62 -17.63 -10.99 3.41
CA ILE A 62 -17.00 -11.97 4.31
C ILE A 62 -15.48 -11.92 4.16
N ALA A 63 -14.97 -11.98 2.92
CA ALA A 63 -13.54 -11.87 2.62
C ALA A 63 -12.93 -10.58 3.17
N HIS A 64 -13.57 -9.43 2.92
CA HIS A 64 -13.13 -8.12 3.43
C HIS A 64 -13.11 -8.09 4.96
N CYS A 65 -14.13 -8.64 5.62
CA CYS A 65 -14.18 -8.76 7.09
C CYS A 65 -12.99 -9.58 7.63
N MET A 66 -12.71 -10.72 7.01
CA MET A 66 -11.59 -11.58 7.41
C MET A 66 -10.24 -10.90 7.19
N VAL A 67 -10.01 -10.26 6.04
CA VAL A 67 -8.77 -9.51 5.76
C VAL A 67 -8.57 -8.38 6.78
N ARG A 68 -9.62 -7.62 7.09
CA ARG A 68 -9.55 -6.54 8.10
C ARG A 68 -9.30 -7.03 9.52
N ARG A 69 -9.66 -8.27 9.82
CA ARG A 69 -9.53 -8.90 11.14
C ARG A 69 -8.64 -10.13 11.07
N ALA A 70 -7.55 -10.04 10.31
CA ALA A 70 -6.77 -11.22 9.96
C ALA A 70 -6.19 -11.96 11.16
N ALA A 71 -5.83 -11.23 12.23
CA ALA A 71 -5.37 -11.83 13.48
C ALA A 71 -6.49 -12.62 14.20
N ASP A 72 -7.73 -12.15 14.14
CA ASP A 72 -8.88 -12.79 14.80
C ASP A 72 -9.48 -13.92 13.96
N ALA A 73 -9.38 -13.83 12.63
CA ALA A 73 -10.08 -14.68 11.67
C ALA A 73 -9.93 -16.20 11.92
N PRO A 74 -8.75 -16.74 12.33
CA PRO A 74 -8.60 -18.16 12.69
C PRO A 74 -9.40 -18.58 13.94
N PHE A 75 -9.78 -17.62 14.80
CA PHE A 75 -10.43 -17.88 16.09
C PHE A 75 -11.94 -17.66 16.07
N LEU A 76 -12.46 -16.91 15.09
CA LEU A 76 -13.90 -16.65 14.95
C LEU A 76 -14.70 -17.94 14.63
N SER A 77 -15.90 -18.04 15.22
CA SER A 77 -16.93 -18.99 14.79
C SER A 77 -17.66 -18.50 13.53
N SER A 78 -18.42 -19.39 12.89
CA SER A 78 -19.23 -19.00 11.72
C SER A 78 -20.33 -18.01 12.06
N VAL A 79 -20.81 -18.01 13.32
CA VAL A 79 -21.81 -17.06 13.81
C VAL A 79 -21.17 -15.69 14.02
N GLU A 80 -20.07 -15.61 14.75
CA GLU A 80 -19.36 -14.35 14.99
C GLU A 80 -18.90 -13.70 13.69
N LEU A 81 -18.33 -14.50 12.76
CA LEU A 81 -17.96 -13.98 11.44
C LEU A 81 -19.18 -13.49 10.64
N ALA A 82 -20.32 -14.17 10.75
CA ALA A 82 -21.54 -13.76 10.07
C ALA A 82 -22.05 -12.41 10.60
N GLU A 83 -22.08 -12.25 11.92
CA GLU A 83 -22.45 -11.01 12.60
C GLU A 83 -21.51 -9.86 12.22
N LEU A 84 -20.19 -10.08 12.32
CA LEU A 84 -19.17 -9.08 11.97
C LEU A 84 -19.23 -8.66 10.49
N ALA A 85 -19.53 -9.59 9.58
CA ALA A 85 -19.68 -9.30 8.15
C ALA A 85 -21.10 -8.85 7.76
N GLY A 86 -22.04 -8.78 8.71
CA GLY A 86 -23.45 -8.44 8.50
C GLY A 86 -24.19 -9.39 7.54
N VAL A 87 -23.79 -10.66 7.49
CA VAL A 87 -24.37 -11.72 6.64
C VAL A 87 -25.12 -12.76 7.49
N SER A 88 -25.86 -13.66 6.85
CA SER A 88 -26.40 -14.85 7.52
C SER A 88 -25.32 -15.93 7.73
N GLN A 89 -25.36 -16.69 8.82
CA GLN A 89 -24.45 -17.82 9.07
C GLN A 89 -24.35 -18.83 7.90
N PRO A 90 -25.45 -19.27 7.23
CA PRO A 90 -25.34 -20.16 6.06
C PRO A 90 -24.52 -19.57 4.90
N SER A 91 -24.44 -18.24 4.79
CA SER A 91 -23.63 -17.58 3.77
C SER A 91 -22.13 -17.71 4.06
N VAL A 92 -21.72 -17.77 5.33
CA VAL A 92 -20.33 -18.06 5.73
C VAL A 92 -19.96 -19.50 5.38
N THR A 93 -20.86 -20.46 5.62
CA THR A 93 -20.64 -21.86 5.20
C THR A 93 -20.50 -21.97 3.68
N ARG A 94 -21.40 -21.35 2.91
CA ARG A 94 -21.32 -21.32 1.44
C ARG A 94 -20.07 -20.61 0.92
N PHE A 95 -19.59 -19.58 1.63
CA PHE A 95 -18.33 -18.92 1.29
C PHE A 95 -17.15 -19.88 1.42
N ALA A 96 -17.02 -20.62 2.52
CA ALA A 96 -15.95 -21.61 2.69
C ALA A 96 -15.99 -22.70 1.61
N VAL A 97 -17.20 -23.19 1.25
CA VAL A 97 -17.36 -24.17 0.16
C VAL A 97 -16.97 -23.58 -1.19
N ALA A 98 -17.30 -22.32 -1.47
CA ALA A 98 -16.90 -21.66 -2.70
C ALA A 98 -15.38 -21.43 -2.82
N LEU A 99 -14.67 -21.45 -1.69
CA LEU A 99 -13.20 -21.43 -1.63
C LEU A 99 -12.58 -22.83 -1.70
N GLY A 100 -13.39 -23.88 -1.90
CA GLY A 100 -12.90 -25.27 -2.02
C GLY A 100 -12.75 -26.04 -0.71
N PHE A 101 -13.25 -25.52 0.42
CA PHE A 101 -13.22 -26.22 1.71
C PHE A 101 -14.51 -27.00 1.97
N ASP A 102 -14.46 -28.05 2.78
CA ASP A 102 -15.63 -28.85 3.21
C ASP A 102 -16.59 -28.12 4.18
N GLY A 103 -16.62 -26.79 4.13
CA GLY A 103 -17.37 -25.91 5.01
C GLY A 103 -16.47 -25.07 5.92
N TYR A 104 -17.09 -24.19 6.71
CA TYR A 104 -16.37 -23.21 7.52
C TYR A 104 -15.39 -23.82 8.55
N PRO A 105 -15.69 -24.94 9.23
CA PRO A 105 -14.73 -25.56 10.14
C PRO A 105 -13.41 -25.97 9.47
N ALA A 106 -13.46 -26.43 8.21
CA ALA A 106 -12.28 -26.79 7.43
C ALA A 106 -11.45 -25.56 7.04
N LEU A 107 -12.11 -24.50 6.54
CA LEU A 107 -11.46 -23.20 6.30
C LEU A 107 -10.80 -22.67 7.59
N ARG A 108 -11.53 -22.64 8.71
CA ARG A 108 -10.98 -22.15 9.99
C ARG A 108 -9.78 -22.96 10.46
N ARG A 109 -9.80 -24.29 10.29
CA ARG A 109 -8.65 -25.14 10.61
C ARG A 109 -7.44 -24.78 9.77
N HIS A 110 -7.63 -24.69 8.45
CA HIS A 110 -6.57 -24.26 7.54
C HIS A 110 -5.99 -22.90 7.96
N LEU A 111 -6.83 -21.92 8.29
CA LEU A 111 -6.37 -20.62 8.77
C LEU A 111 -5.54 -20.68 10.06
N ARG A 112 -5.80 -21.64 10.96
CA ARG A 112 -4.99 -21.84 12.18
C ARG A 112 -3.67 -22.51 11.89
N GLU A 113 -3.64 -23.43 10.93
CA GLU A 113 -2.43 -24.14 10.49
C GLU A 113 -1.48 -23.21 9.73
N VAL A 114 -2.04 -22.33 8.89
CA VAL A 114 -1.27 -21.36 8.13
C VAL A 114 -1.03 -20.06 8.86
N ALA A 115 -1.77 -19.77 9.95
CA ALA A 115 -1.42 -18.66 10.83
C ALA A 115 -0.01 -18.92 11.36
N PRO A 116 0.84 -17.90 11.52
CA PRO A 116 2.10 -18.11 12.20
C PRO A 116 1.70 -18.69 13.56
N ALA A 117 2.25 -19.85 13.94
CA ALA A 117 2.19 -20.26 15.32
C ALA A 117 2.51 -19.01 16.13
N GLU A 118 1.62 -18.62 17.06
CA GLU A 118 1.98 -17.61 18.06
C GLU A 118 3.40 -18.00 18.46
N ARG A 119 4.39 -17.14 18.16
CA ARG A 119 5.77 -17.41 18.55
C ARG A 119 5.69 -17.45 20.07
N GLY A 120 5.46 -18.66 20.59
CA GLY A 120 5.19 -18.92 21.97
C GLY A 120 6.34 -18.32 22.73
N ALA A 121 6.02 -17.62 23.81
CA ALA A 121 6.93 -16.98 24.75
C ALA A 121 8.29 -17.70 24.85
N GLY A 122 9.19 -17.32 23.96
CA GLY A 122 10.58 -17.77 23.86
C GLY A 122 11.45 -16.52 23.86
N GLU A 123 12.72 -16.68 24.19
CA GLU A 123 13.66 -15.59 24.47
C GLU A 123 13.86 -14.60 23.30
N ASP A 124 13.37 -14.93 22.08
CA ASP A 124 13.34 -14.09 20.87
C ASP A 124 11.92 -13.58 20.48
N SER A 125 11.05 -13.33 21.46
CA SER A 125 9.73 -12.75 21.21
C SER A 125 9.82 -11.25 20.87
N TYR A 126 9.45 -10.87 19.64
CA TYR A 126 9.28 -9.46 19.26
C TYR A 126 8.26 -8.77 20.17
N ASN A 127 8.56 -7.54 20.60
CA ASN A 127 7.56 -6.68 21.21
C ASN A 127 6.52 -6.20 20.17
N GLU A 128 5.41 -5.61 20.63
CA GLU A 128 4.31 -5.15 19.76
C GLU A 128 4.76 -4.21 18.63
N TYR A 129 5.74 -3.33 18.89
CA TYR A 129 6.26 -2.40 17.89
C TYR A 129 7.09 -3.13 16.82
N GLN A 130 7.91 -4.10 17.23
CA GLN A 130 8.66 -4.94 16.30
C GLN A 130 7.72 -5.81 15.46
N GLN A 131 6.65 -6.35 16.04
CA GLN A 131 5.63 -7.10 15.32
C GLN A 131 4.92 -6.23 14.28
N ALA A 132 4.61 -4.97 14.61
CA ALA A 132 4.04 -4.02 13.65
C ALA A 132 4.98 -3.78 12.45
N VAL A 133 6.29 -3.64 12.69
CA VAL A 133 7.29 -3.52 11.61
C VAL A 133 7.31 -4.77 10.73
N GLN A 134 7.33 -5.97 11.33
CA GLN A 134 7.32 -7.22 10.56
C GLN A 134 6.04 -7.35 9.72
N SER A 135 4.89 -6.98 10.28
CA SER A 135 3.63 -6.96 9.52
C SER A 135 3.67 -6.00 8.34
N GLU A 136 4.34 -4.84 8.46
CA GLU A 136 4.52 -3.92 7.34
C GLU A 136 5.48 -4.45 6.29
N ILE A 137 6.58 -5.09 6.68
CA ILE A 137 7.50 -5.76 5.74
C ILE A 137 6.73 -6.76 4.90
N ASP A 138 5.81 -7.52 5.51
CA ASP A 138 5.03 -8.51 4.78
C ASP A 138 3.96 -7.87 3.88
N ASN A 139 3.34 -6.78 4.32
CA ASN A 139 2.46 -5.99 3.45
C ASN A 139 3.22 -5.48 2.21
N LEU A 140 4.48 -5.07 2.37
CA LEU A 140 5.35 -4.63 1.28
C LEU A 140 5.77 -5.79 0.37
N ARG A 141 6.08 -6.97 0.92
CA ARG A 141 6.35 -8.19 0.12
C ARG A 141 5.14 -8.58 -0.72
N HIS A 142 3.94 -8.51 -0.14
CA HIS A 142 2.71 -8.76 -0.89
C HIS A 142 2.48 -7.69 -1.96
N LEU A 143 2.68 -6.41 -1.65
CA LEU A 143 2.63 -5.36 -2.67
C LEU A 143 3.62 -5.63 -3.82
N ALA A 144 4.85 -6.05 -3.51
CA ALA A 144 5.83 -6.42 -4.54
C ALA A 144 5.33 -7.56 -5.44
N SER A 145 4.66 -8.58 -4.87
CA SER A 145 4.05 -9.65 -5.67
C SER A 145 2.93 -9.14 -6.59
N LEU A 146 2.10 -8.20 -6.14
CA LEU A 146 1.05 -7.59 -6.94
C LEU A 146 1.61 -6.72 -8.07
N LEU A 147 2.78 -6.10 -7.85
CA LEU A 147 3.49 -5.28 -8.82
C LEU A 147 4.34 -6.09 -9.82
N ALA A 148 4.40 -7.41 -9.68
CA ALA A 148 5.09 -8.27 -10.64
C ALA A 148 4.50 -8.16 -12.05
N ASP A 149 3.19 -7.93 -12.16
CA ASP A 149 2.57 -7.43 -13.40
C ASP A 149 2.50 -5.89 -13.34
N PRO A 150 3.30 -5.17 -14.13
CA PRO A 150 3.28 -3.71 -14.14
C PRO A 150 2.08 -3.13 -14.90
N ALA A 151 1.34 -3.93 -15.69
CA ALA A 151 0.31 -3.41 -16.59
C ALA A 151 -0.79 -2.58 -15.90
N PRO A 152 -1.32 -2.96 -14.72
CA PRO A 152 -2.30 -2.15 -13.99
C PRO A 152 -1.72 -0.79 -13.57
N VAL A 153 -0.48 -0.76 -13.09
CA VAL A 153 0.20 0.47 -12.66
C VAL A 153 0.51 1.38 -13.84
N VAL A 154 1.02 0.83 -14.94
CA VAL A 154 1.29 1.60 -16.17
C VAL A 154 -0.01 2.18 -16.72
N ARG A 155 -1.10 1.41 -16.72
CA ARG A 155 -2.43 1.91 -17.11
C ARG A 155 -2.89 3.05 -16.21
N ALA A 156 -2.73 2.91 -14.89
CA ALA A 156 -3.05 3.98 -13.96
C ALA A 156 -2.23 5.24 -14.24
N GLY A 157 -0.90 5.13 -14.36
CA GLY A 157 0.00 6.25 -14.64
C GLY A 157 -0.42 7.07 -15.85
N ARG A 158 -0.80 6.41 -16.96
CA ARG A 158 -1.32 7.07 -18.17
C ARG A 158 -2.61 7.84 -17.92
N LEU A 159 -3.61 7.21 -17.28
CA LEU A 159 -4.87 7.86 -16.94
C LEU A 159 -4.66 9.10 -16.06
N LEU A 160 -3.73 9.02 -15.10
CA LEU A 160 -3.39 10.13 -14.21
C LEU A 160 -2.64 11.26 -14.94
N ALA A 161 -1.75 10.93 -15.87
CA ALA A 161 -0.97 11.88 -16.66
C ALA A 161 -1.82 12.68 -17.67
N GLU A 162 -2.84 12.03 -18.23
CA GLU A 162 -3.73 12.60 -19.25
C GLU A 162 -4.80 13.52 -18.66
N SER A 163 -5.25 13.27 -17.42
CA SER A 163 -6.31 14.05 -16.77
C SER A 163 -5.83 15.43 -16.33
N ARG A 164 -6.40 16.50 -16.89
CA ARG A 164 -6.01 17.89 -16.54
C ARG A 164 -7.26 18.74 -16.29
N PRO A 165 -7.57 19.07 -15.01
CA PRO A 165 -6.81 18.74 -13.79
C PRO A 165 -6.82 17.25 -13.43
N LEU A 166 -5.93 16.87 -12.52
CA LEU A 166 -5.95 15.60 -11.81
C LEU A 166 -6.54 15.78 -10.38
N PRO A 167 -7.81 15.42 -10.15
CA PRO A 167 -8.38 15.22 -8.81
C PRO A 167 -7.70 14.08 -8.05
N VAL A 168 -7.30 14.35 -6.81
CA VAL A 168 -6.76 13.36 -5.88
C VAL A 168 -7.60 13.40 -4.61
N LEU A 169 -8.39 12.35 -4.39
CA LEU A 169 -9.32 12.21 -3.26
C LEU A 169 -8.71 11.36 -2.15
N GLY A 170 -8.79 11.84 -0.92
CA GLY A 170 -8.51 11.03 0.26
C GLY A 170 -9.07 11.71 1.50
N LEU A 171 -10.07 11.09 2.13
CA LEU A 171 -10.76 11.66 3.29
C LEU A 171 -10.27 11.01 4.59
N ARG A 172 -10.33 11.78 5.68
CA ARG A 172 -9.99 11.31 7.04
C ARG A 172 -8.57 10.73 7.09
N ALA A 173 -8.38 9.49 7.52
CA ALA A 173 -7.05 8.86 7.60
C ALA A 173 -6.32 8.79 6.25
N ALA A 174 -7.06 8.77 5.13
CA ALA A 174 -6.49 8.71 3.79
C ALA A 174 -6.01 10.08 3.24
N SER A 175 -6.30 11.19 3.94
CA SER A 175 -5.89 12.53 3.50
C SER A 175 -4.38 12.69 3.47
N ALA A 176 -3.65 12.03 4.38
CA ALA A 176 -2.19 12.07 4.41
C ALA A 176 -1.57 11.48 3.13
N GLN A 177 -2.14 10.39 2.61
CA GLN A 177 -1.68 9.71 1.40
C GLN A 177 -2.05 10.51 0.16
N ALA A 178 -3.28 11.03 0.09
CA ALA A 178 -3.71 11.91 -0.99
C ALA A 178 -2.89 13.21 -1.05
N GLY A 179 -2.68 13.87 0.09
CA GLY A 179 -1.85 15.07 0.20
C GLY A 179 -0.38 14.79 -0.13
N GLY A 180 0.15 13.68 0.39
CA GLY A 180 1.50 13.22 0.08
C GLY A 180 1.70 12.87 -1.39
N PHE A 181 0.72 12.30 -2.08
CA PHE A 181 0.76 12.10 -3.53
C PHE A 181 0.71 13.45 -4.26
N ALA A 182 -0.27 14.29 -3.93
CA ALA A 182 -0.52 15.57 -4.58
C ALA A 182 0.68 16.53 -4.48
N TYR A 183 1.38 16.55 -3.35
CA TYR A 183 2.59 17.37 -3.17
C TYR A 183 3.65 17.07 -4.23
N PHE A 184 3.98 15.79 -4.45
CA PHE A 184 4.98 15.41 -5.45
C PHE A 184 4.44 15.50 -6.87
N ALA A 185 3.17 15.13 -7.09
CA ALA A 185 2.53 15.24 -8.40
C ALA A 185 2.58 16.68 -8.94
N ARG A 186 2.38 17.69 -8.09
CA ARG A 186 2.44 19.12 -8.47
C ARG A 186 3.80 19.58 -9.00
N LYS A 187 4.87 18.82 -8.79
CA LYS A 187 6.18 19.13 -9.37
C LYS A 187 6.25 18.84 -10.87
N VAL A 188 5.41 17.92 -11.38
CA VAL A 188 5.48 17.41 -12.76
C VAL A 188 4.17 17.53 -13.53
N HIS A 189 3.04 17.45 -12.84
CA HIS A 189 1.70 17.50 -13.41
C HIS A 189 1.18 18.95 -13.40
N PRO A 190 0.62 19.46 -14.51
CA PRO A 190 0.31 20.89 -14.67
C PRO A 190 -0.81 21.42 -13.76
N ASP A 191 -1.80 20.59 -13.41
CA ASP A 191 -2.87 20.98 -12.47
C ASP A 191 -3.30 19.75 -11.66
N VAL A 192 -3.04 19.77 -10.34
CA VAL A 192 -3.45 18.72 -9.40
C VAL A 192 -4.37 19.35 -8.36
N ARG A 193 -5.54 18.77 -8.16
CA ARG A 193 -6.56 19.25 -7.23
C ARG A 193 -6.76 18.23 -6.11
N LEU A 194 -6.26 18.56 -4.93
CA LEU A 194 -6.46 17.74 -3.74
C LEU A 194 -7.90 17.91 -3.23
N LEU A 195 -8.56 16.78 -2.98
CA LEU A 195 -9.90 16.67 -2.41
C LEU A 195 -9.79 15.91 -1.08
N ASP A 196 -9.40 16.59 -0.01
CA ASP A 196 -9.12 16.00 1.31
C ASP A 196 -10.10 16.41 2.41
N GLU A 197 -10.95 17.39 2.11
CA GLU A 197 -12.07 17.75 2.97
C GLU A 197 -13.34 17.05 2.47
N GLY A 198 -14.16 16.56 3.39
CA GLY A 198 -15.49 16.04 3.06
C GLY A 198 -16.56 17.13 3.05
N GLY A 199 -17.78 16.74 3.43
CA GLY A 199 -18.99 17.54 3.41
C GLY A 199 -19.70 17.59 2.06
N THR A 200 -20.83 18.31 2.07
CA THR A 200 -21.70 18.51 0.90
C THR A 200 -20.99 19.11 -0.31
N MET A 201 -19.84 19.76 -0.09
CA MET A 201 -19.02 20.39 -1.13
C MET A 201 -18.15 19.41 -1.94
N LEU A 202 -18.10 18.12 -1.58
CA LEU A 202 -17.28 17.15 -2.33
C LEU A 202 -17.75 17.03 -3.78
N ALA A 203 -19.06 16.89 -4.01
CA ALA A 203 -19.65 16.81 -5.35
C ALA A 203 -19.37 18.08 -6.17
N ASP A 204 -19.53 19.26 -5.58
CA ASP A 204 -19.25 20.54 -6.24
C ASP A 204 -17.79 20.67 -6.70
N ARG A 205 -16.85 20.15 -5.90
CA ARG A 205 -15.43 20.13 -6.26
C ARG A 205 -15.10 19.12 -7.36
N VAL A 206 -15.77 17.97 -7.36
CA VAL A 206 -15.71 17.01 -8.47
C VAL A 206 -16.23 17.68 -9.74
N ASP A 207 -17.39 18.34 -9.70
CA ASP A 207 -17.95 19.07 -10.84
C ASP A 207 -17.03 20.20 -11.32
N ALA A 208 -16.40 20.93 -10.40
CA ALA A 208 -15.45 21.98 -10.73
C ALA A 208 -14.20 21.42 -11.43
N ALA A 209 -13.77 20.20 -11.09
CA ALA A 209 -12.70 19.52 -11.79
C ALA A 209 -13.13 19.04 -13.18
N VAL A 210 -14.32 18.44 -13.30
CA VAL A 210 -14.90 18.01 -14.58
C VAL A 210 -15.05 19.18 -15.54
N ARG A 211 -15.63 20.31 -15.09
CA ARG A 211 -15.74 21.54 -15.90
C ARG A 211 -14.39 22.09 -16.36
N ALA A 212 -13.33 21.83 -15.60
CA ALA A 212 -11.97 22.24 -15.95
C ALA A 212 -11.23 21.23 -16.84
N GLY A 213 -11.86 20.11 -17.21
CA GLY A 213 -11.30 19.12 -18.13
C GLY A 213 -10.80 17.82 -17.49
N ALA A 214 -11.09 17.57 -16.21
CA ALA A 214 -10.72 16.30 -15.59
C ALA A 214 -11.37 15.11 -16.31
N THR A 215 -10.58 14.06 -16.55
CA THR A 215 -11.03 12.80 -17.16
C THR A 215 -10.84 11.60 -16.23
N ALA A 216 -10.01 11.73 -15.21
CA ALA A 216 -9.77 10.70 -14.20
C ALA A 216 -9.78 11.29 -12.78
N LEU A 217 -9.94 10.41 -11.79
CA LEU A 217 -9.79 10.74 -10.37
C LEU A 217 -8.97 9.63 -9.69
N LEU A 218 -7.93 10.02 -8.94
CA LEU A 218 -7.21 9.12 -8.05
C LEU A 218 -7.86 9.18 -6.67
N CYS A 219 -8.13 8.02 -6.05
CA CYS A 219 -8.61 7.94 -4.68
C CYS A 219 -7.73 7.04 -3.82
N PHE A 220 -7.36 7.52 -2.63
CA PHE A 220 -6.87 6.67 -1.55
C PHE A 220 -8.04 6.31 -0.64
N ALA A 221 -8.37 5.02 -0.57
CA ALA A 221 -9.47 4.47 0.21
C ALA A 221 -8.92 3.51 1.27
N LEU A 222 -8.61 4.06 2.44
CA LEU A 222 -8.08 3.32 3.58
C LEU A 222 -9.21 2.69 4.43
N PRO A 223 -8.86 1.78 5.36
CA PRO A 223 -9.84 1.02 6.11
C PRO A 223 -10.93 1.86 6.80
N ARG A 224 -12.07 1.21 7.09
CA ARG A 224 -13.34 1.79 7.56
C ARG A 224 -14.17 2.53 6.51
N HIS A 225 -13.59 2.86 5.35
CA HIS A 225 -14.30 3.26 4.12
C HIS A 225 -15.49 4.20 4.38
N PRO A 226 -15.23 5.48 4.74
CA PRO A 226 -16.29 6.43 5.05
C PRO A 226 -17.36 6.43 3.94
N ARG A 227 -18.64 6.46 4.32
CA ARG A 227 -19.76 6.47 3.36
C ARG A 227 -19.58 7.53 2.28
N GLU A 228 -19.11 8.69 2.71
CA GLU A 228 -18.82 9.82 1.83
C GLU A 228 -17.77 9.53 0.75
N VAL A 229 -16.74 8.72 1.03
CA VAL A 229 -15.78 8.29 -0.01
C VAL A 229 -16.52 7.43 -1.04
N VAL A 230 -17.32 6.47 -0.58
CA VAL A 230 -18.09 5.57 -1.45
C VAL A 230 -19.06 6.37 -2.33
N GLU A 231 -19.81 7.31 -1.74
CA GLU A 231 -20.74 8.20 -2.43
C GLU A 231 -20.02 9.14 -3.40
N GLY A 232 -18.87 9.68 -3.00
CA GLY A 232 -18.04 10.53 -3.86
C GLY A 232 -17.48 9.82 -5.08
N LEU A 233 -17.05 8.55 -4.94
CA LEU A 233 -16.60 7.72 -6.08
C LEU A 233 -17.76 7.36 -7.01
N GLU A 234 -18.92 7.02 -6.45
CA GLU A 234 -20.14 6.78 -7.22
C GLU A 234 -20.53 8.02 -8.03
N TYR A 235 -20.52 9.18 -7.40
CA TYR A 235 -20.80 10.46 -8.06
C TYR A 235 -19.76 10.76 -9.15
N ALA A 236 -18.46 10.64 -8.86
CA ALA A 236 -17.38 10.87 -9.81
C ALA A 236 -17.54 10.03 -11.10
N ARG A 237 -17.91 8.75 -10.97
CA ARG A 237 -18.21 7.90 -12.14
C ARG A 237 -19.47 8.35 -12.87
N SER A 238 -20.51 8.75 -12.14
CA SER A 238 -21.77 9.22 -12.76
C SER A 238 -21.59 10.47 -13.63
N VAL A 239 -20.57 11.29 -13.33
CA VAL A 239 -20.21 12.48 -14.12
C VAL A 239 -19.08 12.22 -15.14
N GLY A 240 -18.74 10.95 -15.38
CA GLY A 240 -17.86 10.53 -16.47
C GLY A 240 -16.36 10.46 -16.14
N LEU A 241 -15.95 10.60 -14.88
CA LEU A 241 -14.55 10.41 -14.49
C LEU A 241 -14.20 8.91 -14.44
N THR A 242 -13.03 8.57 -14.98
CA THR A 242 -12.42 7.25 -14.75
C THR A 242 -11.82 7.21 -13.34
N VAL A 243 -12.30 6.31 -12.49
CA VAL A 243 -11.86 6.23 -11.09
C VAL A 243 -10.74 5.20 -10.93
N VAL A 244 -9.56 5.68 -10.54
CA VAL A 244 -8.42 4.88 -10.08
C VAL A 244 -8.39 4.90 -8.55
N THR A 245 -8.36 3.74 -7.89
CA THR A 245 -8.40 3.66 -6.43
C THR A 245 -7.27 2.80 -5.88
N VAL A 246 -6.51 3.37 -4.94
CA VAL A 246 -5.63 2.62 -4.03
C VAL A 246 -6.45 2.23 -2.80
N ALA A 247 -6.64 0.94 -2.57
CA ALA A 247 -7.48 0.44 -1.48
C ALA A 247 -6.76 -0.58 -0.59
N ASP A 248 -7.19 -0.70 0.67
CA ASP A 248 -6.67 -1.69 1.63
C ASP A 248 -6.84 -3.16 1.18
N SER A 249 -7.77 -3.42 0.26
CA SER A 249 -8.06 -4.74 -0.27
C SER A 249 -8.82 -4.70 -1.60
N ALA A 250 -8.62 -5.72 -2.44
CA ALA A 250 -9.41 -5.96 -3.66
C ALA A 250 -10.90 -6.25 -3.41
N PHE A 251 -11.27 -6.48 -2.15
CA PHE A 251 -12.64 -6.77 -1.72
C PHE A 251 -13.29 -5.60 -1.00
N ALA A 252 -12.59 -4.45 -0.88
CA ALA A 252 -13.09 -3.27 -0.21
C ALA A 252 -14.42 -2.77 -0.83
N PRO A 253 -15.30 -2.13 -0.03
CA PRO A 253 -16.58 -1.62 -0.53
C PRO A 253 -16.46 -0.66 -1.72
N VAL A 254 -15.33 0.06 -1.81
CA VAL A 254 -15.02 0.99 -2.92
C VAL A 254 -14.78 0.30 -4.25
N ALA A 255 -14.46 -1.00 -4.27
CA ALA A 255 -14.11 -1.74 -5.49
C ALA A 255 -15.19 -1.71 -6.58
N ARG A 256 -16.47 -1.63 -6.19
CA ARG A 256 -17.60 -1.55 -7.13
C ARG A 256 -17.71 -0.19 -7.84
N HIS A 257 -17.06 0.82 -7.28
CA HIS A 257 -17.08 2.22 -7.72
C HIS A 257 -15.73 2.65 -8.29
N SER A 258 -14.85 1.69 -8.60
CA SER A 258 -13.53 1.92 -9.20
C SER A 258 -13.47 1.28 -10.58
N ASP A 259 -12.99 2.01 -11.58
CA ASP A 259 -12.70 1.47 -12.92
C ASP A 259 -11.33 0.77 -12.96
N LEU A 260 -10.44 1.14 -12.03
CA LEU A 260 -9.19 0.46 -11.75
C LEU A 260 -8.92 0.50 -10.24
N LEU A 261 -8.84 -0.66 -9.61
CA LEU A 261 -8.48 -0.79 -8.21
C LEU A 261 -7.11 -1.44 -8.08
N LEU A 262 -6.23 -0.81 -7.30
CA LEU A 262 -4.90 -1.29 -6.98
C LEU A 262 -4.85 -1.57 -5.46
N PRO A 263 -4.81 -2.85 -5.05
CA PRO A 263 -4.80 -3.19 -3.63
C PRO A 263 -3.42 -2.95 -3.02
N ALA A 264 -3.42 -2.39 -1.80
CA ALA A 264 -2.24 -2.25 -0.95
C ALA A 264 -2.66 -2.39 0.51
N ALA A 265 -2.22 -3.47 1.17
CA ALA A 265 -2.63 -3.80 2.52
C ALA A 265 -2.22 -2.73 3.55
N VAL A 266 -3.00 -2.59 4.61
CA VAL A 266 -2.75 -1.67 5.72
C VAL A 266 -2.49 -2.49 6.98
N GLY A 267 -1.45 -2.15 7.75
CA GLY A 267 -1.19 -2.81 9.01
C GLY A 267 -2.15 -2.34 10.10
N THR A 268 -2.64 -3.27 10.90
CA THR A 268 -3.63 -3.04 11.96
C THR A 268 -3.15 -3.51 13.33
N GLY A 269 -1.83 -3.72 13.48
CA GLY A 269 -1.22 -4.25 14.71
C GLY A 269 -1.04 -3.22 15.82
N LEU A 270 -1.23 -1.93 15.51
CA LEU A 270 -1.11 -0.82 16.46
C LEU A 270 -2.48 -0.17 16.69
N ALA A 271 -2.54 0.72 17.70
CA ALA A 271 -3.74 1.52 17.96
C ALA A 271 -4.18 2.39 16.76
N PHE A 272 -3.23 2.75 15.90
CA PHE A 272 -3.46 3.46 14.64
C PHE A 272 -2.94 2.62 13.48
N ASP A 273 -3.77 2.52 12.43
CA ASP A 273 -3.44 1.78 11.22
C ASP A 273 -2.18 2.34 10.53
N THR A 274 -1.33 1.47 10.00
CA THR A 274 -0.10 1.81 9.27
C THR A 274 -0.27 1.64 7.76
N ALA A 275 0.08 2.66 6.99
CA ALA A 275 -0.23 2.73 5.55
C ALA A 275 1.04 2.78 4.68
N CYS A 276 2.09 2.02 5.02
CA CYS A 276 3.35 2.04 4.27
C CYS A 276 3.17 1.50 2.85
N ALA A 277 2.45 0.39 2.67
CA ALA A 277 2.18 -0.14 1.33
C ALA A 277 1.32 0.80 0.45
N PRO A 278 0.19 1.38 0.92
CA PRO A 278 -0.53 2.40 0.16
C PRO A 278 0.31 3.63 -0.19
N MET A 279 1.15 4.08 0.75
CA MET A 279 2.07 5.19 0.49
C MET A 279 3.09 4.84 -0.60
N LEU A 280 3.72 3.66 -0.52
CA LEU A 280 4.68 3.19 -1.51
C LEU A 280 4.03 3.03 -2.88
N LEU A 281 2.83 2.43 -2.96
CA LEU A 281 2.07 2.33 -4.20
C LEU A 281 1.75 3.72 -4.77
N GLY A 282 1.45 4.71 -3.93
CA GLY A 282 1.32 6.11 -4.36
C GLY A 282 2.60 6.67 -5.01
N ARG A 283 3.79 6.29 -4.53
CA ARG A 283 5.08 6.65 -5.15
C ARG A 283 5.32 5.93 -6.46
N VAL A 284 4.98 4.64 -6.53
CA VAL A 284 5.04 3.86 -7.77
C VAL A 284 4.10 4.43 -8.83
N LEU A 285 2.90 4.90 -8.44
CA LEU A 285 1.97 5.57 -9.34
C LEU A 285 2.47 6.94 -9.81
N LEU A 286 3.19 7.68 -8.98
CA LEU A 286 3.87 8.90 -9.40
C LEU A 286 4.92 8.61 -10.47
N GLU A 287 5.75 7.58 -10.27
CA GLU A 287 6.75 7.17 -11.26
C GLU A 287 6.08 6.81 -12.59
N ALA A 288 5.07 5.93 -12.57
CA ALA A 288 4.34 5.55 -13.77
C ALA A 288 3.61 6.73 -14.45
N MET A 289 3.19 7.74 -13.68
CA MET A 289 2.63 8.98 -14.22
C MET A 289 3.71 9.85 -14.87
N CYS A 290 4.91 9.94 -14.26
CA CYS A 290 6.07 10.62 -14.85
C CYS A 290 6.48 9.99 -16.18
N ASP A 291 6.54 8.65 -16.25
CA ASP A 291 6.83 7.91 -17.48
C ASP A 291 5.85 8.22 -18.62
N ALA A 292 4.59 8.54 -18.27
CA ALA A 292 3.55 8.90 -19.21
C ALA A 292 3.48 10.42 -19.51
N LEU A 293 4.27 11.25 -18.84
CA LEU A 293 4.34 12.70 -19.02
C LEU A 293 5.64 13.08 -19.76
N PRO A 294 5.57 13.53 -21.03
CA PRO A 294 6.78 13.81 -21.83
C PRO A 294 7.76 14.80 -21.20
N ASP A 295 7.26 15.80 -20.47
CA ASP A 295 8.10 16.86 -19.87
C ASP A 295 8.36 16.66 -18.36
N ALA A 296 8.08 15.47 -17.80
CA ALA A 296 8.21 15.25 -16.35
C ALA A 296 9.62 15.57 -15.83
N GLN A 297 10.64 15.05 -16.51
CA GLN A 297 12.04 15.28 -16.13
C GLN A 297 12.42 16.76 -16.18
N ALA A 298 12.06 17.46 -17.26
CA ALA A 298 12.34 18.89 -17.41
C ALA A 298 11.65 19.73 -16.32
N ARG A 299 10.42 19.37 -15.92
CA ARG A 299 9.70 20.05 -14.83
C ARG A 299 10.32 19.78 -13.46
N LEU A 300 10.83 18.58 -13.19
CA LEU A 300 11.58 18.29 -11.97
C LEU A 300 12.85 19.13 -11.88
N GLU A 301 13.64 19.17 -12.95
CA GLU A 301 14.84 19.99 -13.03
C GLU A 301 14.55 21.49 -12.83
N GLU A 302 13.47 21.99 -13.45
CA GLU A 302 13.01 23.37 -13.25
C GLU A 302 12.60 23.64 -11.79
N PHE A 303 11.91 22.68 -11.17
CA PHE A 303 11.51 22.78 -9.76
C PHE A 303 12.74 22.86 -8.85
N ASP A 304 13.71 21.97 -9.03
CA ASP A 304 14.92 21.89 -8.22
C ASP A 304 15.81 23.12 -8.42
N ALA A 305 15.97 23.59 -9.66
CA ALA A 305 16.70 24.83 -9.95
C ALA A 305 16.06 26.05 -9.28
N LYS A 306 14.72 26.17 -9.31
CA LYS A 306 14.00 27.23 -8.61
C LYS A 306 14.08 27.09 -7.09
N ALA A 307 14.10 25.87 -6.56
CA ALA A 307 14.26 25.63 -5.13
C ALA A 307 15.65 26.06 -4.64
N ALA A 308 16.70 25.69 -5.39
CA ALA A 308 18.07 26.12 -5.13
C ALA A 308 18.23 27.64 -5.22
N ALA A 309 17.70 28.27 -6.28
CA ALA A 309 17.76 29.72 -6.46
C ALA A 309 17.05 30.52 -5.34
N ARG A 310 16.09 29.89 -4.65
CA ARG A 310 15.37 30.46 -3.51
C ARG A 310 16.00 30.14 -2.15
N GLY A 311 17.04 29.29 -2.11
CA GLY A 311 17.62 28.81 -0.86
C GLY A 311 16.62 28.07 0.03
N LEU A 312 15.73 27.25 -0.57
CA LEU A 312 14.64 26.60 0.18
C LEU A 312 15.11 25.56 1.20
N PHE A 313 16.31 24.99 1.03
CA PHE A 313 16.86 23.97 1.91
C PHE A 313 18.07 24.51 2.66
N ALA A 314 18.19 24.13 3.93
CA ALA A 314 19.37 24.44 4.74
C ALA A 314 20.57 23.64 4.21
N GLU A 315 21.75 24.26 4.25
CA GLU A 315 23.05 23.64 3.97
C GLU A 315 23.46 22.65 5.08
#